data_AF-A0A659UHS1-F1
#
_entry.id   AF-A0A659UHS1-F1
#
_cell.length_a   1.000
_cell.length_b   1.000
_cell.length_c   1.000
_cell.angle_alpha   90.00
_cell.angle_beta   90.00
_cell.angle_gamma   90.00
#
_symmetry.space_group_name_H-M   'P 1'
#
loop_
_entity.id
_entity.type
_entity.pdbx_description
1 polymer ?
#
loop_
_entity_poly.entity_id
_entity_poly.type
_entity_poly.pdbx_seq_one_letter_code
_entity_poly.pdbx_strand_id
1 'polypeptide(L)'
;EDVARAETWLYEGREQSGVDPNEIQRAFVDRTDRVLSLLDGFMPECRWLDDSETLTYLYSAVSTKRHRVRVPETPIYLDTLLADEPLAGGLEPRLGDKHLRVL
;
A
#
# COMPACT_ATOMS: atom_id res chain seq x y z
N GLU A 1 0.96 -26.03 43.25
CA GLU A 1 0.13 -25.20 42.35
C GLU A 1 0.78 -23.87 41.97
N ASP A 2 1.63 -23.26 42.81
CA ASP A 2 2.22 -21.94 42.50
C ASP A 2 3.35 -21.93 41.45
N VAL A 3 4.06 -23.04 41.26
CA VAL A 3 5.20 -23.11 40.33
C VAL A 3 4.75 -23.08 38.86
N ALA A 4 3.66 -23.79 38.51
CA ALA A 4 3.12 -23.79 37.14
C ALA A 4 2.55 -22.41 36.73
N ARG A 5 2.06 -21.63 37.71
CA ARG A 5 1.56 -20.28 37.47
C ARG A 5 2.70 -19.27 37.27
N ALA A 6 3.84 -19.48 37.91
CA ALA A 6 5.04 -18.66 37.74
C ALA A 6 5.75 -18.92 36.40
N GLU A 7 5.77 -20.17 35.92
CA GLU A 7 6.31 -20.50 34.59
C GLU A 7 5.54 -19.82 33.46
N THR A 8 4.22 -19.64 33.61
CA THR A 8 3.39 -18.94 32.61
C THR A 8 3.68 -17.43 32.54
N TRP A 9 4.23 -16.84 33.60
CA TRP A 9 4.58 -15.41 33.68
C TRP A 9 6.01 -15.13 33.17
N LEU A 10 6.90 -16.12 33.25
CA LEU A 10 8.30 -16.06 32.80
C LEU A 10 8.50 -16.31 31.30
N TYR A 11 7.50 -16.87 30.62
CA TYR A 11 7.43 -16.89 29.16
C TYR A 11 6.61 -15.69 28.66
N GLU A 12 7.23 -14.50 28.67
CA GLU A 12 6.80 -13.38 27.83
C GLU A 12 6.73 -13.85 26.37
N GLY A 13 5.53 -14.17 25.88
CA GLY A 13 5.38 -14.60 24.49
C GLY A 13 4.16 -15.43 24.13
N ARG A 14 3.21 -15.67 25.05
CA ARG A 14 1.96 -16.40 24.74
C ARG A 14 0.70 -15.56 24.58
N GLU A 15 0.82 -14.25 24.39
CA GLU A 15 -0.18 -13.52 23.62
C GLU A 15 0.28 -13.39 22.17
N GLN A 16 -0.01 -14.41 21.38
CA GLN A 16 -0.30 -14.18 19.97
C GLN A 16 -1.70 -13.55 19.88
N SER A 17 -1.90 -12.37 20.46
CA SER A 17 -2.92 -11.44 19.94
C SER A 17 -2.30 -10.73 18.74
N GLY A 18 -1.87 -11.53 17.77
CA GLY A 18 -1.31 -11.05 16.52
C GLY A 18 -2.47 -10.57 15.66
N VAL A 19 -2.35 -9.37 15.13
CA VAL A 19 -3.22 -8.89 14.05
C VAL A 19 -3.16 -9.90 12.90
N ASP A 20 -4.31 -10.46 12.46
CA ASP A 20 -4.37 -11.28 11.23
C ASP A 20 -4.29 -10.36 10.00
N PRO A 21 -3.18 -10.35 9.25
CA PRO A 21 -3.03 -9.48 8.09
C PRO A 21 -4.06 -9.79 7.00
N ASN A 22 -4.52 -11.04 6.90
CA ASN A 22 -5.53 -11.43 5.92
C ASN A 22 -6.90 -10.85 6.27
N GLU A 23 -7.22 -10.76 7.57
CA GLU A 23 -8.45 -10.11 8.02
C GLU A 23 -8.42 -8.61 7.72
N ILE A 24 -7.30 -7.94 7.96
CA ILE A 24 -7.12 -6.53 7.57
C ILE A 24 -7.28 -6.35 6.06
N GLN A 25 -6.64 -7.21 5.26
CA GLN A 25 -6.74 -7.13 3.82
C GLN A 25 -8.19 -7.31 3.34
N ARG A 26 -8.90 -8.32 3.85
CA ARG A 26 -10.32 -8.54 3.53
C ARG A 26 -11.18 -7.34 3.91
N ALA A 27 -11.01 -6.81 5.12
CA ALA A 27 -11.75 -5.65 5.59
C ALA A 27 -11.46 -4.39 4.75
N PHE A 28 -10.23 -4.22 4.27
CA PHE A 28 -9.85 -3.14 3.37
C PHE A 28 -10.55 -3.27 2.02
N VAL A 29 -10.54 -4.46 1.41
CA VAL A 29 -11.25 -4.75 0.15
C VAL A 29 -12.74 -4.47 0.30
N ASP A 30 -13.39 -5.04 1.32
CA ASP A 30 -14.83 -4.85 1.58
C ASP A 30 -15.20 -3.36 1.75
N ARG A 31 -14.36 -2.59 2.47
CA ARG A 31 -14.60 -1.16 2.67
C ARG A 31 -14.41 -0.37 1.37
N THR A 32 -13.43 -0.74 0.56
CA THR A 32 -13.15 -0.07 -0.71
C THR A 32 -14.27 -0.34 -1.71
N ASP A 33 -14.72 -1.59 -1.85
CA ASP A 33 -15.83 -1.96 -2.73
C ASP A 33 -17.13 -1.23 -2.40
N ARG A 34 -17.41 -1.00 -1.11
CA ARG A 34 -18.55 -0.19 -0.67
C ARG A 34 -18.42 1.27 -1.12
N VAL A 35 -17.23 1.86 -1.02
CA VAL A 35 -16.99 3.24 -1.49
C VAL A 35 -17.15 3.32 -3.01
N LEU A 36 -16.60 2.36 -3.75
CA LEU A 36 -16.76 2.29 -5.21
C LEU A 36 -18.25 2.19 -5.59
N SER A 37 -19.00 1.32 -4.93
CA SER A 37 -20.45 1.16 -5.15
C SER A 37 -21.25 2.43 -4.89
N LEU A 38 -20.86 3.22 -3.88
CA LEU A 38 -21.51 4.50 -3.59
C LEU A 38 -21.23 5.55 -4.67
N LEU A 39 -20.01 5.56 -5.22
CA LEU A 39 -19.60 6.50 -6.25
C LEU A 39 -20.19 6.15 -7.62
N ASP A 40 -20.33 4.87 -7.95
CA ASP A 40 -20.98 4.40 -9.20
C ASP A 40 -22.39 4.97 -9.37
N GLY A 41 -23.14 5.14 -8.27
CA GLY A 41 -24.49 5.72 -8.31
C GLY A 41 -24.54 7.22 -8.63
N PHE A 42 -23.43 7.95 -8.50
CA PHE A 42 -23.38 9.41 -8.64
C PHE A 42 -22.46 9.91 -9.76
N MET A 43 -21.51 9.09 -10.22
CA MET A 43 -20.50 9.46 -11.23
C MET A 43 -20.59 8.58 -12.49
N PRO A 44 -21.70 8.63 -13.26
CA PRO A 44 -21.94 7.70 -14.38
C PRO A 44 -20.99 7.87 -15.58
N GLU A 45 -20.35 9.04 -15.71
CA GLU A 45 -19.37 9.31 -16.77
C GLU A 45 -17.94 8.89 -16.37
N CYS A 46 -17.71 8.62 -15.09
CA CYS A 46 -16.41 8.15 -14.62
C CYS A 46 -16.34 6.63 -14.77
N ARG A 47 -15.19 6.15 -15.24
CA ARG A 47 -14.85 4.73 -15.15
C ARG A 47 -13.71 4.55 -14.17
N TRP A 48 -13.69 3.42 -13.50
CA TRP A 48 -12.55 2.99 -12.70
C TRP A 48 -11.35 2.66 -13.60
N LEU A 49 -10.16 2.88 -13.07
CA LEU A 49 -8.92 2.44 -13.69
C LEU A 49 -8.82 0.92 -13.55
N ASP A 50 -8.37 0.24 -14.61
CA ASP A 50 -7.98 -1.15 -14.50
C ASP A 50 -6.63 -1.30 -13.74
N ASP A 51 -6.18 -2.53 -13.50
CA ASP A 51 -4.94 -2.79 -12.77
C ASP A 51 -3.71 -2.13 -13.44
N SER A 52 -3.59 -2.20 -14.77
CA SER A 52 -2.46 -1.61 -15.50
C SER A 52 -2.50 -0.09 -15.46
N GLU A 53 -3.68 0.48 -15.56
CA GLU A 53 -3.91 1.92 -15.47
C GLU A 53 -3.66 2.44 -14.06
N THR A 54 -4.07 1.69 -13.04
CA THR A 54 -3.79 1.99 -11.62
C THR A 54 -2.30 1.96 -11.36
N LEU A 55 -1.58 0.91 -11.80
CA LEU A 55 -0.13 0.84 -11.67
C LEU A 55 0.57 1.97 -12.44
N THR A 56 0.10 2.29 -13.65
CA THR A 56 0.62 3.39 -14.44
C THR A 56 0.41 4.73 -13.74
N TYR A 57 -0.78 4.97 -13.17
CA TYR A 57 -1.09 6.18 -12.42
C TYR A 57 -0.18 6.31 -11.19
N LEU A 58 -0.06 5.25 -10.39
CA LEU A 58 0.78 5.23 -9.19
C LEU A 58 2.26 5.46 -9.53
N TYR A 59 2.80 4.78 -10.55
CA TYR A 59 4.15 5.03 -11.03
C TYR A 59 4.36 6.49 -11.40
N SER A 60 3.39 7.08 -12.09
CA SER A 60 3.43 8.46 -12.55
C SER A 60 3.37 9.51 -11.42
N ALA A 61 3.00 9.10 -10.20
CA ALA A 61 2.98 9.91 -9.00
C ALA A 61 4.31 9.87 -8.23
N VAL A 62 5.09 8.80 -8.39
CA VAL A 62 6.36 8.58 -7.67
C VAL A 62 7.58 8.54 -8.57
N SER A 63 7.41 8.81 -9.86
CA SER A 63 8.49 8.86 -10.85
C SER A 63 8.36 10.10 -11.74
N THR A 64 9.50 10.60 -12.18
CA THR A 64 9.63 11.68 -13.16
C THR A 64 9.54 11.15 -14.60
N LYS A 65 9.67 9.84 -14.79
CA LYS A 65 9.55 9.18 -16.10
C LYS A 65 8.08 8.88 -16.40
N ARG A 66 7.72 8.89 -17.68
CA ARG A 66 6.34 8.64 -18.14
C ARG A 66 6.32 7.43 -19.08
N HIS A 67 5.75 6.33 -18.60
CA HIS A 67 5.48 5.14 -19.40
C HIS A 67 4.36 4.32 -18.75
N ARG A 68 3.82 3.36 -19.51
CA ARG A 68 2.79 2.44 -19.00
C ARG A 68 3.43 1.30 -18.20
N VAL A 69 2.82 0.95 -17.08
CA VAL A 69 3.22 -0.19 -16.25
C VAL A 69 2.23 -1.33 -16.47
N ARG A 70 2.73 -2.48 -16.91
CA ARG A 70 1.94 -3.71 -17.08
C ARG A 70 1.79 -4.42 -15.73
N VAL A 71 0.68 -5.12 -15.55
CA VAL A 71 0.48 -6.07 -14.44
C VAL A 71 1.47 -7.26 -14.58
N PRO A 72 2.33 -7.51 -13.58
CA PRO A 72 3.24 -8.65 -13.58
C PRO A 72 2.48 -9.98 -13.59
N GLU A 73 3.02 -10.99 -14.30
CA GLU A 73 2.44 -12.34 -14.30
C GLU A 73 2.61 -13.05 -12.96
N THR A 74 3.71 -12.75 -12.25
CA THR A 74 3.95 -13.22 -10.88
C THR A 74 3.79 -12.06 -9.91
N PRO A 75 2.99 -12.19 -8.84
CA PRO A 75 2.85 -11.15 -7.83
C PRO A 75 4.20 -10.68 -7.29
N ILE A 76 4.37 -9.36 -7.21
CA ILE A 76 5.58 -8.70 -6.72
C ILE A 76 5.17 -7.53 -5.84
N TYR A 77 6.03 -7.16 -4.90
CA TYR A 77 5.80 -5.99 -4.05
C TYR A 77 5.75 -4.70 -4.88
N LEU A 78 4.78 -3.85 -4.56
CA LEU A 78 4.54 -2.60 -5.29
C LEU A 78 5.68 -1.60 -5.15
N ASP A 79 6.36 -1.56 -4.01
CA ASP A 79 7.53 -0.70 -3.80
C ASP A 79 8.66 -1.07 -4.76
N THR A 80 8.88 -2.36 -4.99
CA THR A 80 9.89 -2.89 -5.91
C THR A 80 9.51 -2.62 -7.37
N LEU A 81 8.21 -2.66 -7.68
CA LEU A 81 7.71 -2.42 -9.03
C LEU A 81 7.69 -0.93 -9.40
N LEU A 82 7.30 -0.05 -8.47
CA LEU A 82 6.96 1.33 -8.75
C LEU A 82 8.08 2.32 -8.37
N ALA A 83 8.88 2.04 -7.34
CA ALA A 83 9.90 2.97 -6.87
C ALA A 83 11.20 2.84 -7.67
N ASP A 84 11.29 3.56 -8.79
CA ASP A 84 12.44 3.48 -9.70
C ASP A 84 13.43 4.66 -9.58
N GLU A 85 13.08 5.67 -8.80
CA GLU A 85 13.90 6.86 -8.56
C GLU A 85 14.07 7.12 -7.06
N PRO A 86 15.28 7.53 -6.61
CA PRO A 86 15.51 7.83 -5.22
C PRO A 86 14.76 9.11 -4.81
N LEU A 87 14.16 9.09 -3.61
CA LEU A 87 13.60 10.27 -2.97
C LEU A 87 14.62 10.82 -1.95
N ALA A 88 15.22 11.96 -2.26
CA ALA A 88 16.07 12.70 -1.34
C ALA A 88 15.24 13.79 -0.63
N GLY A 89 15.24 13.78 0.70
CA GLY A 89 14.63 14.84 1.52
C GLY A 89 15.60 15.97 1.85
N GLY A 90 15.34 16.69 2.95
CA GLY A 90 16.23 17.72 3.49
C GLY A 90 15.94 19.12 2.96
N LEU A 91 16.96 20.00 2.97
CA LEU A 91 16.83 21.40 2.57
C LEU A 91 16.64 21.58 1.05
N GLU A 92 17.01 20.57 0.27
CA GLU A 92 16.86 20.55 -1.18
C GLU A 92 16.20 19.23 -1.61
N PRO A 93 14.89 19.06 -1.39
CA PRO A 93 14.20 17.81 -1.65
C PRO A 93 14.16 17.53 -3.16
N ARG A 94 14.44 16.28 -3.55
CA ARG A 94 14.52 15.83 -4.94
C ARG A 94 13.91 14.44 -5.12
N LEU A 95 13.28 14.23 -6.27
CA LEU A 95 12.91 12.91 -6.79
C LEU A 95 13.77 12.64 -8.03
N GLY A 96 14.64 11.63 -7.95
CA GLY A 96 15.72 11.45 -8.91
C GLY A 96 16.53 12.73 -9.04
N ASP A 97 16.60 13.28 -10.25
CA ASP A 97 17.31 14.53 -10.50
C ASP A 97 16.44 15.80 -10.40
N LYS A 98 15.15 15.67 -10.14
CA LYS A 98 14.19 16.80 -10.15
C LYS A 98 13.94 17.34 -8.75
N HIS A 99 14.00 18.66 -8.58
CA HIS A 99 13.65 19.32 -7.32
C HIS A 99 12.15 19.25 -7.06
N LEU A 100 11.78 18.92 -5.83
CA LEU A 100 10.41 18.92 -5.35
C LEU A 100 10.08 20.29 -4.76
N ARG A 101 8.98 20.88 -5.22
CA ARG A 101 8.43 22.07 -4.57
C ARG A 101 7.61 21.66 -3.36
N VAL A 102 7.97 22.17 -2.20
CA VAL A 102 7.16 22.04 -0.98
C VAL A 102 6.06 23.11 -1.03
N LEU A 103 4.81 22.70 -0.79
CA LEU A 103 3.62 23.58 -0.75
C LEU A 103 3.33 24.08 0.66
#